data_AF-A0A6M6E8L0-F1
#
_entry.id   AF-A0A6M6E8L0-F1
#
_cell.length_a   1.000
_cell.length_b   1.000
_cell.length_c   1.000
_cell.angle_alpha   90.00
_cell.angle_beta   90.00
_cell.angle_gamma   90.00
#
_symmetry.space_group_name_H-M   'P 1'
#
loop_
_entity.id
_entity.type
_entity.pdbx_description
1 polymer ?
#
loop_
_entity_poly.entity_id
_entity_poly.type
_entity_poly.pdbx_seq_one_letter_code
_entity_poly.pdbx_strand_id
1 'polypeptide(L)'
;MIYKETYQFLLHNVSSREFDACLYSLLKIDWDGVIHATSQEVAEAIGSKKKYLKQIVKKYSKLLSRKVLVPFKDKYILNIGKHKNLGFKKITDLYCKKYSFFYTPEFRSLPLNAKRLILMGAFEMSISETEKLVIDYNNIVPSKRSEGNSFFTRGRLLNAIQAIQNSPFKRFVNVSMFSTIHDRQELVSFSFEDGTLKKFEKNHTERTLLRQKMLKAGFLELLSDDFCKDIQSVGKSIFNKLTKLEKENSKKRGLVCGVKEDLLEIARLVYDRSIKKMAIAMNKPKNKHFLTETKEASAYFSAIVRDELTQEMLKYQNQVDSYKDLLSSTKYLRGYQMEMQYDEETGKALLVDSLETVNQTVLDLEKNERIALILSEWDAEWVMARANTVLYEKNNEDESLEEAAPTKKRVWNTKEEAVKYLKSVKKSAYKQISKLIALISENGIPTQTEGVLANRFKEFKDERRETVANRLKGLVERRKEYKSYFDKLSEKITIA
;
A
#
# COMPACT_ATOMS: atom_id res chain seq x y z
N MET A 1 -0.47 9.20 10.54
CA MET A 1 0.36 10.40 10.44
C MET A 1 -0.48 11.46 9.72
N ILE A 2 -0.19 12.74 9.95
CA ILE A 2 -0.74 13.86 9.19
C ILE A 2 0.38 14.32 8.27
N TYR A 3 0.33 13.95 7.00
CA TYR A 3 1.39 14.30 6.05
C TYR A 3 1.27 15.75 5.57
N LYS A 4 2.34 16.30 4.99
CA LYS A 4 2.40 17.69 4.50
C LYS A 4 1.18 18.11 3.66
N GLU A 5 0.70 17.24 2.76
CA GLU A 5 -0.49 17.52 1.95
C GLU A 5 -1.76 17.66 2.81
N THR A 6 -2.00 16.70 3.72
CA THR A 6 -3.13 16.74 4.66
C THR A 6 -3.04 17.97 5.57
N TYR A 7 -1.82 18.29 6.04
CA TYR A 7 -1.52 19.48 6.82
C TYR A 7 -1.90 20.77 6.07
N GLN A 8 -1.43 20.93 4.83
CA GLN A 8 -1.76 22.09 4.00
C GLN A 8 -3.27 22.19 3.75
N PHE A 9 -3.94 21.08 3.48
CA PHE A 9 -5.40 21.04 3.31
C PHE A 9 -6.14 21.52 4.57
N LEU A 10 -5.74 21.03 5.75
CA LEU A 10 -6.31 21.44 7.04
C LEU A 10 -6.05 22.91 7.36
N LEU A 11 -4.93 23.48 6.90
CA LEU A 11 -4.68 24.90 7.06
C LEU A 11 -5.57 25.76 6.16
N HIS A 12 -5.81 25.37 4.91
CA HIS A 12 -6.38 26.30 3.92
C HIS A 12 -7.87 26.07 3.62
N ASN A 13 -8.33 24.83 3.63
CA ASN A 13 -9.55 24.45 2.90
C ASN A 13 -10.71 23.97 3.80
N VAL A 14 -10.54 24.04 5.12
CA VAL A 14 -11.51 23.52 6.09
C VAL A 14 -12.00 24.62 7.03
N SER A 15 -13.28 24.51 7.41
CA SER A 15 -13.88 25.21 8.55
C SER A 15 -13.56 24.50 9.88
N SER A 16 -13.89 25.11 11.03
CA SER A 16 -13.55 24.55 12.35
C SER A 16 -14.06 23.13 12.56
N ARG A 17 -15.31 22.83 12.17
CA ARG A 17 -15.88 21.47 12.32
C ARG A 17 -15.35 20.49 11.28
N GLU A 18 -15.05 20.96 10.07
CA GLU A 18 -14.42 20.14 9.03
C GLU A 18 -13.01 19.72 9.43
N PHE A 19 -12.27 20.60 10.11
CA PHE A 19 -10.95 20.33 10.67
C PHE A 19 -10.99 19.12 11.61
N ASP A 20 -11.89 19.13 12.60
CA ASP A 20 -12.04 18.04 13.57
C ASP A 20 -12.48 16.74 12.88
N ALA A 21 -13.43 16.82 11.94
CA ALA A 21 -13.91 15.67 11.18
C ALA A 21 -12.78 15.00 10.37
N CYS A 22 -11.94 15.80 9.70
CA CYS A 22 -10.78 15.30 8.96
C CYS A 22 -9.76 14.65 9.91
N LEU A 23 -9.41 15.30 11.03
CA LEU A 23 -8.45 14.74 11.99
C LEU A 23 -8.92 13.41 12.58
N TYR A 24 -10.20 13.32 12.95
CA TYR A 24 -10.78 12.08 13.47
C TYR A 24 -10.82 10.99 12.40
N SER A 25 -11.17 11.34 11.15
CA SER A 25 -11.19 10.39 10.04
C SER A 25 -9.82 9.74 9.81
N LEU A 26 -8.70 10.47 9.98
CA LEU A 26 -7.33 9.94 9.89
C LEU A 26 -6.99 8.87 10.96
N LEU A 27 -7.79 8.74 12.03
CA LEU A 27 -7.70 7.64 13.00
C LEU A 27 -8.37 6.36 12.51
N LYS A 28 -9.27 6.48 11.54
CA LYS A 28 -10.23 5.44 11.11
C LYS A 28 -10.05 5.00 9.65
N ILE A 29 -8.96 5.44 9.02
CA ILE A 29 -8.60 5.02 7.65
C ILE A 29 -7.89 3.67 7.65
N ASP A 30 -8.11 2.86 6.63
CA ASP A 30 -7.26 1.69 6.36
C ASP A 30 -6.08 2.05 5.44
N TRP A 31 -5.36 1.03 4.95
CA TRP A 31 -4.24 1.21 4.02
C TRP A 31 -4.64 1.78 2.66
N ASP A 32 -5.90 1.61 2.23
CA ASP A 32 -6.42 2.15 0.97
C ASP A 32 -6.92 3.58 1.11
N GLY A 33 -6.98 4.11 2.33
CA GLY A 33 -7.57 5.40 2.66
C GLY A 33 -9.08 5.34 2.88
N VAL A 34 -9.69 4.16 2.90
CA VAL A 34 -11.12 4.00 3.19
C VAL A 34 -11.38 4.29 4.66
N ILE A 35 -12.33 5.17 4.94
CA ILE A 35 -12.78 5.51 6.29
C ILE A 35 -13.76 4.43 6.77
N HIS A 36 -13.41 3.74 7.86
CA HIS A 36 -14.22 2.68 8.46
C HIS A 36 -15.11 3.15 9.62
N ALA A 37 -15.21 4.45 9.84
CA ALA A 37 -16.15 5.01 10.80
C ALA A 37 -17.46 5.42 10.12
N THR A 38 -18.58 5.17 10.79
CA THR A 38 -19.88 5.62 10.30
C THR A 38 -20.02 7.14 10.44
N SER A 39 -20.93 7.73 9.65
CA SER A 39 -21.20 9.17 9.80
C SER A 39 -21.73 9.55 11.19
N GLN A 40 -22.36 8.60 11.90
CA GLN A 40 -22.82 8.83 13.25
C GLN A 40 -21.63 8.87 14.22
N GLU A 41 -20.75 7.88 14.17
CA GLU A 41 -19.55 7.80 15.02
C GLU A 41 -18.65 9.02 14.87
N VAL A 42 -18.42 9.49 13.64
CA VAL A 42 -17.61 10.69 13.40
C VAL A 42 -18.29 11.93 13.98
N ALA A 43 -19.62 12.04 13.83
CA ALA A 43 -20.37 13.18 14.35
C ALA A 43 -20.32 13.23 15.89
N GLU A 44 -20.52 12.10 16.56
CA GLU A 44 -20.42 11.99 18.02
C GLU A 44 -19.01 12.33 18.51
N ALA A 45 -17.98 11.77 17.87
CA ALA A 45 -16.59 12.01 18.23
C ALA A 45 -16.18 13.49 18.12
N ILE A 46 -16.75 14.25 17.18
CA ILE A 46 -16.46 15.69 17.03
C ILE A 46 -17.48 16.60 17.73
N GLY A 47 -18.45 16.05 18.47
CA GLY A 47 -19.47 16.84 19.16
C GLY A 47 -20.45 17.55 18.21
N SER A 48 -20.83 16.90 17.11
CA SER A 48 -21.69 17.44 16.05
C SER A 48 -22.87 16.52 15.75
N LYS A 49 -23.79 16.97 14.89
CA LYS A 49 -24.96 16.18 14.46
C LYS A 49 -24.66 15.48 13.12
N LYS A 50 -25.19 14.27 12.92
CA LYS A 50 -25.10 13.50 11.65
C LYS A 50 -25.45 14.33 10.41
N LYS A 51 -26.44 15.23 10.52
CA LYS A 51 -26.84 16.16 9.44
C LYS A 51 -25.67 17.01 8.94
N TYR A 52 -24.85 17.55 9.84
CA TYR A 52 -23.68 18.36 9.45
C TYR A 52 -22.62 17.52 8.77
N LEU A 53 -22.37 16.30 9.24
CA LEU A 53 -21.39 15.44 8.58
C LEU A 53 -21.83 15.04 7.17
N LYS A 54 -23.12 14.78 6.93
CA LYS A 54 -23.65 14.59 5.58
C LYS A 54 -23.37 15.80 4.67
N GLN A 55 -23.43 17.02 5.19
CA GLN A 55 -23.08 18.23 4.44
C GLN A 55 -21.58 18.29 4.12
N ILE A 56 -20.72 17.96 5.08
CA ILE A 56 -19.26 17.89 4.90
C ILE A 56 -18.92 16.88 3.79
N VAL A 57 -19.49 15.67 3.88
CA VAL A 57 -19.33 14.61 2.88
C VAL A 57 -19.80 15.10 1.51
N LYS A 58 -21.01 15.67 1.41
CA LYS A 58 -21.53 16.22 0.15
C LYS A 58 -20.64 17.31 -0.43
N LYS A 59 -20.04 18.17 0.41
CA LYS A 59 -19.11 19.22 -0.04
C LYS A 59 -17.83 18.63 -0.61
N TYR A 60 -17.23 17.67 0.09
CA TYR A 60 -15.93 17.10 -0.25
C TYR A 60 -15.96 15.98 -1.31
N SER A 61 -17.15 15.48 -1.64
CA SER A 61 -17.36 14.53 -2.74
C SER A 61 -17.70 15.17 -4.09
N LYS A 62 -17.88 16.49 -4.17
CA LYS A 62 -18.15 17.18 -5.43
C LYS A 62 -16.91 17.26 -6.32
N LEU A 63 -17.09 17.09 -7.64
CA LEU A 63 -16.03 17.24 -8.67
C LEU A 63 -15.33 18.61 -8.65
N LEU A 64 -16.07 19.68 -8.33
CA LEU A 64 -15.53 21.05 -8.21
C LEU A 64 -14.69 21.28 -6.94
N SER A 65 -14.81 20.38 -5.96
CA SER A 65 -13.87 20.32 -4.84
C SER A 65 -12.72 19.40 -5.24
N ARG A 66 -11.54 19.45 -4.60
CA ARG A 66 -10.37 18.58 -4.86
C ARG A 66 -10.64 17.05 -4.69
N LYS A 67 -11.90 16.59 -4.70
CA LYS A 67 -12.37 15.22 -4.45
C LYS A 67 -11.72 14.62 -3.21
N VAL A 68 -11.77 15.38 -2.11
CA VAL A 68 -11.16 15.03 -0.83
C VAL A 68 -11.79 13.75 -0.26
N LEU A 69 -13.10 13.55 -0.50
CA LEU A 69 -13.81 12.33 -0.14
C LEU A 69 -14.39 11.68 -1.39
N VAL A 70 -13.82 10.56 -1.81
CA VAL A 70 -14.30 9.79 -2.97
C VAL A 70 -15.27 8.71 -2.48
N PRO A 71 -16.52 8.66 -2.97
CA PRO A 71 -17.43 7.56 -2.67
C PRO A 71 -16.82 6.22 -3.07
N PHE A 72 -16.87 5.23 -2.17
CA PHE A 72 -16.37 3.88 -2.41
C PHE A 72 -17.30 2.87 -1.75
N LYS A 73 -18.12 2.22 -2.57
CA LYS A 73 -19.23 1.37 -2.10
C LYS A 73 -20.13 2.16 -1.14
N ASP A 74 -20.35 1.62 0.05
CA ASP A 74 -21.09 2.16 1.19
C ASP A 74 -20.22 3.05 2.11
N LYS A 75 -18.99 3.39 1.71
CA LYS A 75 -18.00 4.17 2.47
C LYS A 75 -17.38 5.29 1.62
N TYR A 76 -16.36 5.95 2.18
CA TYR A 76 -15.61 7.02 1.51
C TYR A 76 -14.10 6.79 1.63
N ILE A 77 -13.36 7.06 0.57
CA ILE A 77 -11.91 7.14 0.55
C ILE A 77 -11.50 8.59 0.83
N LEU A 78 -10.64 8.77 1.82
CA LEU A 78 -9.95 10.03 2.05
C LEU A 78 -8.82 10.15 1.03
N ASN A 79 -8.91 11.14 0.15
CA ASN A 79 -7.97 11.35 -0.95
C ASN A 79 -7.06 12.56 -0.68
N ILE A 80 -6.51 12.64 0.54
CA ILE A 80 -5.56 13.68 0.93
C ILE A 80 -4.44 13.10 1.79
N GLY A 81 -3.20 13.15 1.30
CA GLY A 81 -2.04 12.57 1.96
C GLY A 81 -1.68 11.19 1.43
N LYS A 82 -0.77 10.53 2.14
CA LYS A 82 -0.12 9.31 1.68
C LYS A 82 -0.91 8.06 2.05
N HIS A 83 -1.93 7.74 1.25
CA HIS A 83 -2.65 6.47 1.29
C HIS A 83 -2.13 5.53 0.18
N LYS A 84 -2.29 4.21 0.34
CA LYS A 84 -1.81 3.15 -0.58
C LYS A 84 -0.29 3.03 -0.75
N ASN A 85 0.49 4.09 -0.50
CA ASN A 85 1.94 4.04 -0.39
C ASN A 85 2.36 4.00 1.09
N LEU A 86 2.46 2.78 1.63
CA LEU A 86 2.70 2.56 3.06
C LEU A 86 4.17 2.76 3.48
N GLY A 87 5.05 3.07 2.53
CA GLY A 87 6.46 3.36 2.80
C GLY A 87 6.63 4.72 3.46
N PHE A 88 7.63 4.86 4.30
CA PHE A 88 8.05 6.14 4.87
C PHE A 88 9.48 6.46 4.43
N LYS A 89 9.71 7.66 3.91
CA LYS A 89 11.02 8.15 3.51
C LYS A 89 11.44 9.30 4.43
N LYS A 90 12.37 9.04 5.34
CA LYS A 90 12.84 10.02 6.33
C LYS A 90 13.30 11.35 5.71
N ILE A 91 13.89 11.31 4.51
CA ILE A 91 14.42 12.49 3.82
C ILE A 91 13.31 13.37 3.21
N THR A 92 12.25 12.77 2.68
CA THR A 92 11.25 13.50 1.87
C THR A 92 9.90 13.65 2.55
N ASP A 93 9.55 12.74 3.46
CA ASP A 93 8.22 12.69 4.06
C ASP A 93 8.22 13.44 5.39
N LEU A 94 7.77 14.69 5.34
CA LEU A 94 7.46 15.47 6.54
C LEU A 94 6.05 15.14 7.03
N TYR A 95 5.91 14.96 8.34
CA TYR A 95 4.63 14.60 8.95
C TYR A 95 4.50 15.09 10.38
N CYS A 96 3.24 15.29 10.79
CA CYS A 96 2.86 15.45 12.18
C CYS A 96 2.33 14.13 12.74
N LYS A 97 2.70 13.80 13.98
CA LYS A 97 2.04 12.72 14.73
C LYS A 97 0.59 13.15 15.04
N LYS A 98 -0.28 12.17 15.25
CA LYS A 98 -1.68 12.42 15.61
C LYS A 98 -1.78 12.55 17.12
N TYR A 99 -1.25 13.65 17.67
CA TYR A 99 -1.18 13.87 19.11
C TYR A 99 -2.55 13.76 19.76
N SER A 100 -2.59 13.20 20.97
CA SER A 100 -3.85 12.91 21.67
C SER A 100 -4.65 14.18 21.96
N PHE A 101 -3.98 15.32 22.19
CA PHE A 101 -4.64 16.59 22.46
C PHE A 101 -5.56 17.04 21.31
N PHE A 102 -5.30 16.65 20.06
CA PHE A 102 -6.16 16.99 18.91
C PHE A 102 -7.59 16.45 19.03
N TYR A 103 -7.78 15.40 19.83
CA TYR A 103 -9.04 14.67 19.94
C TYR A 103 -9.82 15.02 21.21
N THR A 104 -9.34 16.02 21.96
CA THR A 104 -9.93 16.42 23.24
C THR A 104 -11.09 17.42 23.06
N PRO A 105 -12.06 17.48 23.99
CA PRO A 105 -13.06 18.55 24.03
C PRO A 105 -12.46 19.96 24.00
N GLU A 106 -11.33 20.16 24.70
CA GLU A 106 -10.63 21.43 24.84
C GLU A 106 -10.06 21.92 23.50
N PHE A 107 -9.53 21.02 22.68
CA PHE A 107 -9.10 21.38 21.33
C PHE A 107 -10.30 21.69 20.42
N ARG A 108 -11.37 20.88 20.51
CA ARG A 108 -12.55 21.03 19.66
C ARG A 108 -13.25 22.38 19.85
N SER A 109 -13.23 22.94 21.06
CA SER A 109 -13.84 24.24 21.36
C SER A 109 -13.05 25.44 20.82
N LEU A 110 -11.79 25.25 20.40
CA LEU A 110 -10.97 26.34 19.87
C LEU A 110 -11.53 26.91 18.56
N PRO A 111 -11.35 28.23 18.31
CA PRO A 111 -11.64 28.81 17.01
C PRO A 111 -10.69 28.27 15.93
N LEU A 112 -11.11 28.34 14.67
CA LEU A 112 -10.37 27.76 13.53
C LEU A 112 -8.91 28.24 13.45
N ASN A 113 -8.64 29.53 13.66
CA ASN A 113 -7.27 30.06 13.58
C ASN A 113 -6.40 29.58 14.75
N ALA A 114 -6.96 29.36 15.95
CA ALA A 114 -6.24 28.72 17.04
C ALA A 114 -5.90 27.26 16.68
N LYS A 115 -6.86 26.49 16.14
CA LYS A 115 -6.61 25.11 15.67
C LYS A 115 -5.51 25.03 14.61
N ARG A 116 -5.52 25.97 13.65
CA ARG A 116 -4.47 26.10 12.62
C ARG A 116 -3.11 26.38 13.26
N LEU A 117 -3.03 27.34 14.17
CA LEU A 117 -1.78 27.71 14.85
C LEU A 117 -1.20 26.53 15.63
N ILE A 118 -2.05 25.81 16.36
CA ILE A 118 -1.63 24.60 17.09
C ILE A 118 -1.17 23.50 16.14
N LEU A 119 -1.84 23.29 15.00
CA LEU A 119 -1.40 22.32 14.01
C LEU A 119 -0.05 22.70 13.39
N MET A 120 0.21 24.00 13.14
CA MET A 120 1.53 24.47 12.68
C MET A 120 2.62 24.14 13.71
N GLY A 121 2.42 24.53 14.98
CA GLY A 121 3.36 24.20 16.05
C GLY A 121 3.56 22.70 16.24
N ALA A 122 2.49 21.90 16.21
CA ALA A 122 2.56 20.45 16.36
C ALA A 122 3.28 19.76 15.18
N PHE A 123 3.15 20.32 13.97
CA PHE A 123 3.84 19.84 12.79
C PHE A 123 5.35 20.07 12.92
N GLU A 124 5.77 21.27 13.30
CA GLU A 124 7.18 21.59 13.57
C GLU A 124 7.74 20.80 14.76
N MET A 125 6.96 20.60 15.83
CA MET A 125 7.33 19.75 16.97
C MET A 125 7.63 18.31 16.51
N SER A 126 6.84 17.79 15.57
CA SER A 126 7.04 16.43 15.05
C SER A 126 8.27 16.30 14.16
N ILE A 127 8.67 17.38 13.47
CA ILE A 127 9.83 17.41 12.58
C ILE A 127 11.12 17.63 13.38
N SER A 128 11.11 18.62 14.27
CA SER A 128 12.26 18.97 15.11
C SER A 128 12.48 18.00 16.27
N GLU A 129 11.47 17.20 16.62
CA GLU A 129 11.46 16.32 17.80
C GLU A 129 11.69 17.09 19.11
N THR A 130 11.24 18.35 19.18
CA THR A 130 11.35 19.22 20.36
C THR A 130 10.00 19.77 20.81
N GLU A 131 9.75 19.79 22.13
CA GLU A 131 8.49 20.27 22.73
C GLU A 131 8.47 21.79 22.96
N LYS A 132 9.63 22.44 22.80
CA LYS A 132 9.78 23.89 22.85
C LYS A 132 10.34 24.34 21.51
N LEU A 133 9.58 25.14 20.78
CA LEU A 133 9.93 25.58 19.44
C LEU A 133 9.56 27.04 19.21
N VAL A 134 10.26 27.63 18.25
CA VAL A 134 10.10 29.03 17.88
C VAL A 134 9.92 29.09 16.37
N ILE A 135 8.88 29.77 15.92
CA ILE A 135 8.57 29.96 14.51
C ILE A 135 8.63 31.46 14.21
N ASP A 136 9.35 31.83 13.16
CA ASP A 136 9.39 33.20 12.65
C ASP A 136 7.97 33.68 12.32
N TYR A 137 7.62 34.90 12.76
CA TYR A 137 6.35 35.54 12.45
C TYR A 137 6.04 35.52 10.95
N ASN A 138 7.02 35.77 10.09
CA ASN A 138 6.84 35.83 8.64
C ASN A 138 6.47 34.48 8.02
N ASN A 139 6.82 33.37 8.69
CA ASN A 139 6.40 32.02 8.27
C ASN A 139 4.92 31.76 8.57
N ILE A 140 4.34 32.49 9.52
CA ILE A 140 2.93 32.38 9.92
C ILE A 140 2.07 33.43 9.20
N VAL A 141 2.50 34.70 9.25
CA VAL A 141 1.86 35.83 8.58
C VAL A 141 2.76 36.26 7.43
N PRO A 142 2.43 35.91 6.18
CA PRO A 142 3.30 36.20 5.05
C PRO A 142 3.36 37.72 4.80
N SER A 143 4.55 38.21 4.41
CA SER A 143 4.78 39.62 4.08
C SER A 143 3.95 40.10 2.89
N LYS A 144 3.71 39.22 1.91
CA LYS A 144 2.82 39.50 0.76
C LYS A 144 1.70 38.48 0.69
N ARG A 145 0.51 38.92 0.26
CA ARG A 145 -0.64 38.03 0.01
C ARG A 145 -0.35 36.91 -0.99
N SER A 146 0.60 37.11 -1.91
CA SER A 146 1.04 36.13 -2.91
C SER A 146 1.99 35.05 -2.36
N GLU A 147 2.52 35.20 -1.14
CA GLU A 147 3.51 34.30 -0.53
C GLU A 147 2.87 33.14 0.27
N GLY A 148 1.58 32.86 0.02
CA GLY A 148 1.00 31.52 0.23
C GLY A 148 0.13 31.32 1.47
N ASN A 149 0.32 32.06 2.57
CA ASN A 149 -0.43 31.84 3.82
C ASN A 149 -1.50 32.93 4.12
N SER A 150 -2.46 33.15 3.21
CA SER A 150 -3.43 34.25 3.33
C SER A 150 -4.45 34.15 4.49
N PHE A 151 -4.40 33.07 5.28
CA PHE A 151 -5.37 32.81 6.36
C PHE A 151 -5.01 33.50 7.68
N PHE A 152 -3.74 33.78 7.94
CA PHE A 152 -3.31 34.58 9.10
C PHE A 152 -3.01 36.03 8.71
N THR A 153 -3.50 36.94 9.54
CA THR A 153 -3.06 38.34 9.64
C THR A 153 -2.55 38.56 11.05
N ARG A 154 -1.79 39.63 11.31
CA ARG A 154 -1.33 39.96 12.68
C ARG A 154 -2.46 39.87 13.71
N GLY A 155 -3.60 40.51 13.44
CA GLY A 155 -4.76 40.47 14.33
C GLY A 155 -5.35 39.07 14.52
N ARG A 156 -5.45 38.26 13.45
CA ARG A 156 -5.93 36.87 13.57
C ARG A 156 -4.97 35.99 14.36
N LEU A 157 -3.66 36.23 14.27
CA LEU A 157 -2.65 35.54 15.04
C LEU A 157 -2.76 35.90 16.53
N LEU A 158 -2.80 37.18 16.87
CA LEU A 158 -2.96 37.63 18.26
C LEU A 158 -4.26 37.10 18.88
N ASN A 159 -5.37 37.16 18.14
CA ASN A 159 -6.65 36.60 18.60
C ASN A 159 -6.57 35.08 18.80
N ALA A 160 -5.83 34.36 17.95
CA ALA A 160 -5.64 32.92 18.10
C ALA A 160 -4.80 32.59 19.35
N ILE A 161 -3.73 33.33 19.60
CA ILE A 161 -2.90 33.20 20.80
C ILE A 161 -3.75 33.45 22.05
N GLN A 162 -4.49 34.56 22.08
CA GLN A 162 -5.37 34.90 23.21
C GLN A 162 -6.45 33.83 23.42
N ALA A 163 -7.05 33.31 22.35
CA ALA A 163 -8.04 32.24 22.44
C ALA A 163 -7.46 30.95 23.03
N ILE A 164 -6.21 30.60 22.71
CA ILE A 164 -5.53 29.45 23.32
C ILE A 164 -5.29 29.71 24.81
N GLN A 165 -4.70 30.87 25.15
CA GLN A 165 -4.34 31.23 26.52
C GLN A 165 -5.53 31.35 27.47
N ASN A 166 -6.68 31.82 26.96
CA ASN A 166 -7.91 31.97 27.76
C ASN A 166 -8.75 30.69 27.81
N SER A 167 -8.35 29.64 27.09
CA SER A 167 -9.07 28.37 27.06
C SER A 167 -8.45 27.33 28.01
N PRO A 168 -9.21 26.30 28.42
CA PRO A 168 -8.66 25.15 29.12
C PRO A 168 -7.56 24.41 28.35
N PHE A 169 -7.43 24.65 27.03
CA PHE A 169 -6.39 24.05 26.19
C PHE A 169 -4.97 24.54 26.54
N LYS A 170 -4.83 25.69 27.21
CA LYS A 170 -3.52 26.24 27.65
C LYS A 170 -2.65 25.23 28.41
N ARG A 171 -3.26 24.27 29.11
CA ARG A 171 -2.54 23.22 29.84
C ARG A 171 -1.67 22.33 28.94
N PHE A 172 -2.04 22.18 27.66
CA PHE A 172 -1.31 21.33 26.71
C PHE A 172 -0.19 22.10 26.00
N VAL A 173 -0.38 23.40 25.81
CA VAL A 173 0.58 24.26 25.11
C VAL A 173 0.40 25.72 25.49
N ASN A 174 1.52 26.35 25.83
CA ASN A 174 1.60 27.79 25.95
C ASN A 174 2.15 28.37 24.65
N VAL A 175 1.44 29.35 24.09
CA VAL A 175 1.86 30.06 22.87
C VAL A 175 2.01 31.52 23.22
N SER A 176 3.14 32.13 22.85
CA SER A 176 3.38 33.55 23.06
C SER A 176 4.15 34.15 21.88
N MET A 177 4.01 35.45 21.70
CA MET A 177 4.74 36.22 20.70
C MET A 177 5.72 37.15 21.43
N PHE A 178 6.96 37.20 20.97
CA PHE A 178 8.01 38.05 21.54
C PHE A 178 8.88 38.61 20.43
N SER A 179 9.59 39.69 20.71
CA SER A 179 10.56 40.29 19.78
C SER A 179 11.99 40.07 20.30
N THR A 180 12.93 39.79 19.41
CA THR A 180 14.34 39.72 19.77
C THR A 180 14.86 41.12 20.09
N ILE A 181 15.64 41.25 21.17
CA ILE A 181 16.17 42.55 21.63
C ILE A 181 17.13 43.16 20.58
N HIS A 182 17.87 42.32 19.86
CA HIS A 182 18.92 42.74 18.93
C HIS A 182 18.36 43.11 17.55
N ASP A 183 17.55 42.24 16.94
CA ASP A 183 17.12 42.41 15.55
C ASP A 183 15.65 42.87 15.41
N ARG A 184 14.94 43.04 16.55
CA ARG A 184 13.48 43.31 16.60
C ARG A 184 12.64 42.33 15.78
N GLN A 185 13.17 41.14 15.51
CA GLN A 185 12.45 40.10 14.80
C GLN A 185 11.36 39.54 15.70
N GLU A 186 10.14 39.50 15.18
CA GLU A 186 9.01 38.93 15.89
C GLU A 186 8.97 37.42 15.71
N LEU A 187 8.89 36.72 16.83
CA LEU A 187 8.92 35.28 16.90
C LEU A 187 7.71 34.79 17.69
N VAL A 188 7.18 33.62 17.30
CA VAL A 188 6.11 32.94 18.02
C VAL A 188 6.69 31.70 18.69
N SER A 189 6.71 31.67 20.02
CA SER A 189 7.11 30.49 20.78
C SER A 189 5.93 29.57 21.05
N PHE A 190 6.19 28.27 21.02
CA PHE A 190 5.31 27.23 21.51
C PHE A 190 6.08 26.43 22.56
N SER A 191 5.47 26.26 23.72
CA SER A 191 5.94 25.38 24.78
C SER A 191 4.85 24.36 25.07
N PHE A 192 4.99 23.16 24.49
CA PHE A 192 4.10 22.03 24.75
C PHE A 192 4.42 21.42 26.12
N GLU A 193 3.41 20.80 26.75
CA GLU A 193 3.59 20.04 27.98
C GLU A 193 4.63 18.92 27.79
N ASP A 194 5.50 18.74 28.78
CA ASP A 194 6.55 17.72 28.71
C ASP A 194 5.96 16.31 28.45
N GLY A 195 6.59 15.58 27.53
CA GLY A 195 6.16 14.24 27.12
C GLY A 195 5.05 14.19 26.07
N THR A 196 4.58 15.34 25.56
CA THR A 196 3.64 15.42 24.43
C THR A 196 4.12 14.65 23.19
N LEU A 197 5.43 14.61 22.90
CA LEU A 197 6.00 13.86 21.77
C LEU A 197 5.66 12.36 21.78
N LYS A 198 5.41 11.81 22.97
CA LYS A 198 5.06 10.39 23.20
C LYS A 198 3.54 10.18 23.28
N LYS A 199 2.74 11.22 23.53
CA LYS A 199 1.28 11.17 23.67
C LYS A 199 0.58 11.30 22.30
N PHE A 200 0.45 10.20 21.55
CA PHE A 200 -0.21 10.20 20.25
C PHE A 200 -1.12 8.99 20.00
N GLU A 201 -2.17 9.23 19.21
CA GLU A 201 -3.14 8.23 18.80
C GLU A 201 -2.64 7.39 17.62
N LYS A 202 -2.62 6.08 17.84
CA LYS A 202 -2.30 5.09 16.81
C LYS A 202 -3.56 4.72 16.03
N ASN A 203 -3.43 4.61 14.71
CA ASN A 203 -4.51 4.05 13.90
C ASN A 203 -4.41 2.52 13.93
N HIS A 204 -5.43 1.90 14.52
CA HIS A 204 -5.57 0.45 14.64
C HIS A 204 -6.58 -0.15 13.65
N THR A 205 -7.10 0.63 12.71
CA THR A 205 -8.16 0.21 11.77
C THR A 205 -7.82 -1.08 11.05
N GLU A 206 -6.61 -1.18 10.50
CA GLU A 206 -6.18 -2.41 9.82
C GLU A 206 -6.08 -3.61 10.78
N ARG A 207 -5.84 -3.40 12.09
CA ARG A 207 -5.77 -4.50 13.08
C ARG A 207 -7.18 -5.00 13.37
N THR A 208 -8.11 -4.06 13.52
CA THR A 208 -9.53 -4.35 13.69
C THR A 208 -10.07 -5.10 12.46
N LEU A 209 -9.71 -4.67 11.25
CA LEU A 209 -10.09 -5.36 10.02
C LEU A 209 -9.51 -6.78 9.92
N LEU A 210 -8.24 -6.97 10.30
CA LEU A 210 -7.63 -8.31 10.35
C LEU A 210 -8.43 -9.23 11.29
N ARG A 211 -8.74 -8.78 12.51
CA ARG A 211 -9.55 -9.56 13.47
C ARG A 211 -10.93 -9.88 12.92
N GLN A 212 -11.61 -8.89 12.34
CA GLN A 212 -12.92 -9.10 11.72
C GLN A 212 -12.88 -10.10 10.56
N LYS A 213 -11.84 -10.06 9.72
CA LYS A 213 -11.68 -11.00 8.60
C LYS A 213 -11.37 -12.42 9.07
N MET A 214 -10.53 -12.57 10.10
CA MET A 214 -10.25 -13.86 10.74
C MET A 214 -11.52 -14.46 11.36
N LEU A 215 -12.28 -13.65 12.10
CA LEU A 215 -13.56 -14.07 12.70
C LEU A 215 -14.57 -14.51 11.64
N LYS A 216 -14.76 -13.70 10.58
CA LYS A 216 -15.65 -14.01 9.46
C LYS A 216 -15.22 -15.27 8.69
N ALA A 217 -13.93 -15.60 8.72
CA ALA A 217 -13.39 -16.81 8.12
C ALA A 217 -13.49 -18.05 9.04
N GLY A 218 -14.10 -17.91 10.23
CA GLY A 218 -14.39 -19.01 11.14
C GLY A 218 -13.33 -19.25 12.22
N PHE A 219 -12.40 -18.31 12.45
CA PHE A 219 -11.47 -18.38 13.58
C PHE A 219 -12.03 -17.58 14.77
N LEU A 220 -12.55 -18.27 15.78
CA LEU A 220 -13.30 -17.66 16.88
C LEU A 220 -12.44 -17.26 18.10
N GLU A 221 -11.19 -17.72 18.18
CA GLU A 221 -10.33 -17.42 19.32
C GLU A 221 -9.80 -15.98 19.27
N LEU A 222 -9.50 -15.41 20.45
CA LEU A 222 -9.03 -14.04 20.58
C LEU A 222 -7.58 -13.90 20.06
N LEU A 223 -7.37 -12.99 19.10
CA LEU A 223 -6.04 -12.71 18.56
C LEU A 223 -5.31 -11.62 19.36
N SER A 224 -4.12 -11.99 19.87
CA SER A 224 -3.22 -11.07 20.55
C SER A 224 -2.78 -9.91 19.66
N ASP A 225 -2.44 -8.78 20.29
CA ASP A 225 -2.03 -7.57 19.56
C ASP A 225 -0.70 -7.76 18.82
N ASP A 226 0.20 -8.59 19.37
CA ASP A 226 1.50 -8.88 18.76
C ASP A 226 1.37 -9.80 17.55
N PHE A 227 0.50 -10.81 17.61
CA PHE A 227 0.14 -11.60 16.43
C PHE A 227 -0.36 -10.70 15.30
N CYS A 228 -1.30 -9.79 15.60
CA CYS A 228 -1.83 -8.87 14.60
C CYS A 228 -0.74 -7.95 14.02
N LYS A 229 0.20 -7.46 14.83
CA LYS A 229 1.31 -6.61 14.35
C LYS A 229 2.22 -7.38 13.38
N ASP A 230 2.54 -8.63 13.70
CA ASP A 230 3.42 -9.44 12.86
C ASP A 230 2.77 -9.79 11.51
N ILE A 231 1.49 -10.18 11.49
CA ILE A 231 0.73 -10.41 10.24
C ILE A 231 0.63 -9.12 9.41
N GLN A 232 0.37 -7.98 10.06
CA GLN A 232 0.35 -6.68 9.38
C GLN A 232 1.70 -6.30 8.79
N SER A 233 2.80 -6.65 9.44
CA SER A 233 4.15 -6.40 8.94
C SER A 233 4.37 -7.09 7.59
N VAL A 234 3.93 -8.35 7.48
CA VAL A 234 3.95 -9.11 6.22
C VAL A 234 3.07 -8.43 5.17
N GLY A 235 1.84 -8.04 5.53
CA GLY A 235 0.94 -7.30 4.65
C GLY A 235 1.58 -6.02 4.09
N LYS A 236 2.11 -5.15 4.96
CA LYS A 236 2.81 -3.91 4.55
C LYS A 236 3.98 -4.17 3.62
N SER A 237 4.72 -5.26 3.86
CA SER A 237 5.85 -5.63 2.98
C SER A 237 5.40 -5.92 1.55
N ILE A 238 4.18 -6.44 1.33
CA ILE A 238 3.65 -6.69 -0.02
C ILE A 238 3.48 -5.35 -0.75
N PHE A 239 2.69 -4.44 -0.17
CA PHE A 239 2.42 -3.11 -0.73
C PHE A 239 3.71 -2.34 -1.05
N ASN A 240 4.63 -2.32 -0.09
CA ASN A 240 5.89 -1.58 -0.23
C ASN A 240 6.79 -2.17 -1.32
N LYS A 241 6.91 -3.49 -1.40
CA LYS A 241 7.75 -4.16 -2.40
C LYS A 241 7.17 -4.00 -3.81
N LEU A 242 5.88 -4.23 -4.01
CA LEU A 242 5.25 -4.06 -5.33
C LEU A 242 5.35 -2.62 -5.83
N THR A 243 5.10 -1.64 -4.95
CA THR A 243 5.25 -0.21 -5.30
C THR A 243 6.71 0.15 -5.62
N LYS A 244 7.67 -0.44 -4.91
CA LYS A 244 9.10 -0.24 -5.16
C LYS A 244 9.50 -0.82 -6.52
N LEU A 245 9.13 -2.07 -6.79
CA LEU A 245 9.43 -2.76 -8.04
C LEU A 245 8.83 -1.99 -9.21
N GLU A 246 7.55 -1.61 -9.17
CA GLU A 246 6.97 -0.82 -10.25
C GLU A 246 7.74 0.49 -10.45
N LYS A 247 8.09 1.22 -9.39
CA LYS A 247 8.86 2.47 -9.53
C LYS A 247 10.22 2.25 -10.22
N GLU A 248 10.92 1.17 -9.91
CA GLU A 248 12.19 0.84 -10.56
C GLU A 248 11.99 0.48 -12.03
N ASN A 249 10.93 -0.28 -12.29
CA ASN A 249 10.54 -0.70 -13.61
C ASN A 249 10.06 0.49 -14.49
N SER A 250 9.35 1.48 -13.92
CA SER A 250 8.91 2.67 -14.67
C SER A 250 10.08 3.56 -15.06
N LYS A 251 11.12 3.62 -14.23
CA LYS A 251 12.37 4.31 -14.56
C LYS A 251 13.13 3.65 -15.70
N LYS A 252 13.09 2.32 -15.78
CA LYS A 252 13.85 1.54 -16.79
C LYS A 252 13.13 1.43 -18.13
N ARG A 253 11.81 1.23 -18.13
CA ARG A 253 11.03 0.89 -19.34
C ARG A 253 9.93 1.90 -19.69
N GLY A 254 9.83 3.02 -18.97
CA GLY A 254 8.74 3.99 -19.14
C GLY A 254 7.53 3.70 -18.27
N LEU A 255 6.63 4.68 -18.20
CA LEU A 255 5.41 4.65 -17.39
C LEU A 255 4.27 4.00 -18.17
N VAL A 256 3.63 2.99 -17.58
CA VAL A 256 2.41 2.38 -18.13
C VAL A 256 1.23 2.76 -17.22
N CYS A 257 0.17 3.30 -17.81
CA CYS A 257 -0.99 3.79 -17.08
C CYS A 257 -1.72 2.65 -16.33
N GLY A 258 -2.16 2.90 -15.10
CA GLY A 258 -2.99 1.97 -14.31
C GLY A 258 -2.27 0.79 -13.65
N VAL A 259 -1.01 0.48 -14.02
CA VAL A 259 -0.25 -0.65 -13.43
C VAL A 259 -0.13 -0.52 -11.91
N LYS A 260 0.17 0.69 -11.42
CA LYS A 260 0.38 0.92 -9.99
C LYS A 260 -0.92 0.70 -9.20
N GLU A 261 -2.03 1.19 -9.70
CA GLU A 261 -3.36 1.01 -9.10
C GLU A 261 -3.73 -0.47 -9.03
N ASP A 262 -3.58 -1.19 -10.14
CA ASP A 262 -3.86 -2.63 -10.22
C ASP A 262 -2.96 -3.45 -9.27
N LEU A 263 -1.67 -3.13 -9.18
CA LEU A 263 -0.75 -3.79 -8.23
C LEU A 263 -1.17 -3.60 -6.77
N LEU A 264 -1.71 -2.42 -6.42
CA LEU A 264 -2.21 -2.16 -5.07
C LEU A 264 -3.52 -2.92 -4.79
N GLU A 265 -4.37 -3.06 -5.79
CA GLU A 265 -5.58 -3.89 -5.70
C GLU A 265 -5.22 -5.37 -5.55
N ILE A 266 -4.25 -5.87 -6.32
CA ILE A 266 -3.70 -7.23 -6.18
C ILE A 266 -3.13 -7.42 -4.78
N ALA A 267 -2.34 -6.46 -4.27
CA ALA A 267 -1.78 -6.53 -2.92
C ALA A 267 -2.87 -6.68 -1.85
N ARG A 268 -3.94 -5.88 -1.94
CA ARG A 268 -5.07 -5.96 -1.01
C ARG A 268 -5.82 -7.28 -1.13
N LEU A 269 -6.08 -7.72 -2.35
CA LEU A 269 -6.80 -8.96 -2.64
C LEU A 269 -6.03 -10.18 -2.13
N VAL A 270 -4.73 -10.25 -2.38
CA VAL A 270 -3.86 -11.33 -1.87
C VAL A 270 -3.81 -11.31 -0.35
N TYR A 271 -3.62 -10.14 0.27
CA TYR A 271 -3.61 -10.03 1.73
C TYR A 271 -4.92 -10.56 2.35
N ASP A 272 -6.06 -10.18 1.79
CA ASP A 272 -7.38 -10.59 2.28
C ASP A 272 -7.64 -12.09 2.10
N ARG A 273 -7.27 -12.67 0.95
CA ARG A 273 -7.36 -14.12 0.72
C ARG A 273 -6.42 -14.90 1.63
N SER A 274 -5.22 -14.37 1.85
CA SER A 274 -4.23 -14.98 2.74
C SER A 274 -4.73 -15.03 4.18
N ILE A 275 -5.41 -13.97 4.66
CA ILE A 275 -6.04 -13.95 5.98
C ILE A 275 -7.09 -15.07 6.10
N LYS A 276 -7.94 -15.24 5.08
CA LYS A 276 -8.94 -16.33 5.08
C LYS A 276 -8.28 -17.70 5.13
N LYS A 277 -7.23 -17.94 4.33
CA LYS A 277 -6.47 -19.20 4.35
C LYS A 277 -5.77 -19.43 5.69
N MET A 278 -5.25 -18.38 6.31
CA MET A 278 -4.63 -18.43 7.64
C MET A 278 -5.65 -18.83 8.71
N ALA A 279 -6.83 -18.23 8.71
CA ALA A 279 -7.91 -18.59 9.64
C ALA A 279 -8.26 -20.08 9.55
N ILE A 280 -8.45 -20.60 8.33
CA ILE A 280 -8.73 -22.03 8.10
C ILE A 280 -7.56 -22.90 8.58
N ALA A 281 -6.32 -22.46 8.36
CA ALA A 281 -5.14 -23.20 8.81
C ALA A 281 -5.02 -23.22 10.33
N MET A 282 -5.34 -22.13 11.02
CA MET A 282 -5.27 -22.01 12.48
C MET A 282 -6.35 -22.83 13.21
N ASN A 283 -7.48 -23.13 12.56
CA ASN A 283 -8.47 -24.05 13.10
C ASN A 283 -7.96 -25.50 13.24
N LYS A 284 -6.81 -25.83 12.66
CA LYS A 284 -6.22 -27.18 12.77
C LYS A 284 -5.41 -27.29 14.07
N PRO A 285 -5.55 -28.37 14.87
CA PRO A 285 -4.87 -28.53 16.15
C PRO A 285 -3.35 -28.35 16.07
N LYS A 286 -2.75 -28.87 15.00
CA LYS A 286 -1.30 -28.76 14.73
C LYS A 286 -0.76 -27.33 14.62
N ASN A 287 -1.62 -26.35 14.36
CA ASN A 287 -1.23 -24.95 14.11
C ASN A 287 -1.61 -24.02 15.28
N LYS A 288 -2.06 -24.56 16.42
CA LYS A 288 -2.43 -23.74 17.59
C LYS A 288 -1.24 -23.00 18.22
N HIS A 289 -0.03 -23.53 18.09
CA HIS A 289 1.21 -22.88 18.54
C HIS A 289 1.42 -21.48 17.94
N PHE A 290 0.83 -21.17 16.77
CA PHE A 290 0.90 -19.85 16.15
C PHE A 290 0.30 -18.71 16.99
N LEU A 291 -0.52 -19.02 18.01
CA LEU A 291 -1.05 -18.02 18.93
C LEU A 291 0.01 -17.50 19.91
N THR A 292 0.94 -18.36 20.29
CA THR A 292 2.06 -18.03 21.19
C THR A 292 3.32 -17.66 20.41
N GLU A 293 3.57 -18.33 19.28
CA GLU A 293 4.75 -18.15 18.44
C GLU A 293 4.45 -17.25 17.23
N THR A 294 4.27 -15.96 17.49
CA THR A 294 3.80 -14.98 16.49
C THR A 294 4.74 -14.82 15.29
N LYS A 295 6.05 -15.05 15.48
CA LYS A 295 7.04 -15.00 14.40
C LYS A 295 6.88 -16.16 13.43
N GLU A 296 6.64 -17.37 13.93
CA GLU A 296 6.36 -18.53 13.10
C GLU A 296 5.06 -18.36 12.33
N ALA A 297 4.03 -17.83 13.01
CA ALA A 297 2.77 -17.48 12.38
C ALA A 297 2.96 -16.50 11.21
N SER A 298 3.83 -15.50 11.37
CA SER A 298 4.14 -14.53 10.32
C SER A 298 4.91 -15.14 9.15
N ALA A 299 5.83 -16.08 9.42
CA ALA A 299 6.58 -16.79 8.39
C ALA A 299 5.65 -17.71 7.59
N TYR A 300 4.76 -18.43 8.26
CA TYR A 300 3.74 -19.27 7.65
C TYR A 300 2.75 -18.44 6.83
N PHE A 301 2.27 -17.31 7.36
CA PHE A 301 1.43 -16.37 6.64
C PHE A 301 2.14 -15.81 5.39
N SER A 302 3.44 -15.51 5.48
CA SER A 302 4.23 -15.07 4.33
C SER A 302 4.32 -16.14 3.23
N ALA A 303 4.31 -17.43 3.58
CA ALA A 303 4.23 -18.51 2.60
C ALA A 303 2.85 -18.57 1.92
N ILE A 304 1.75 -18.42 2.68
CA ILE A 304 0.40 -18.30 2.11
C ILE A 304 0.31 -17.12 1.14
N VAL A 305 0.89 -15.97 1.51
CA VAL A 305 0.94 -14.76 0.67
C VAL A 305 1.67 -15.04 -0.64
N ARG A 306 2.81 -15.77 -0.60
CA ARG A 306 3.51 -16.18 -1.81
C ARG A 306 2.57 -17.00 -2.71
N ASP A 307 1.93 -18.02 -2.16
CA ASP A 307 1.00 -18.89 -2.91
C ASP A 307 -0.08 -18.08 -3.64
N GLU A 308 -0.72 -17.12 -2.96
CA GLU A 308 -1.72 -16.24 -3.56
C GLU A 308 -1.14 -15.31 -4.63
N LEU A 309 0.03 -14.71 -4.40
CA LEU A 309 0.69 -13.85 -5.40
C LEU A 309 1.10 -14.64 -6.64
N THR A 310 1.59 -15.87 -6.48
CA THR A 310 1.93 -16.72 -7.63
C THR A 310 0.67 -17.08 -8.44
N GLN A 311 -0.48 -17.28 -7.79
CA GLN A 311 -1.75 -17.50 -8.48
C GLN A 311 -2.20 -16.28 -9.28
N GLU A 312 -2.07 -15.07 -8.74
CA GLU A 312 -2.38 -13.85 -9.49
C GLU A 312 -1.39 -13.62 -10.64
N MET A 313 -0.10 -13.85 -10.43
CA MET A 313 0.92 -13.81 -11.50
C MET A 313 0.53 -14.70 -12.69
N LEU A 314 0.06 -15.93 -12.44
CA LEU A 314 -0.39 -16.83 -13.50
C LEU A 314 -1.61 -16.30 -14.24
N LYS A 315 -2.56 -15.66 -13.56
CA LYS A 315 -3.73 -15.09 -14.23
C LYS A 315 -3.32 -13.99 -15.20
N TYR A 316 -2.45 -13.08 -14.77
CA TYR A 316 -1.94 -12.01 -15.63
C TYR A 316 -1.08 -12.57 -16.77
N GLN A 317 -0.24 -13.58 -16.52
CA GLN A 317 0.50 -14.27 -17.59
C GLN A 317 -0.45 -14.93 -18.59
N ASN A 318 -1.52 -15.59 -18.11
CA ASN A 318 -2.50 -16.20 -18.99
C ASN A 318 -3.22 -15.16 -19.85
N GLN A 319 -3.54 -13.99 -19.29
CA GLN A 319 -4.12 -12.87 -20.03
C GLN A 319 -3.16 -12.35 -21.09
N VAL A 320 -1.88 -12.14 -20.76
CA VAL A 320 -0.82 -11.77 -21.71
C VAL A 320 -0.78 -12.71 -22.89
N ASP A 321 -0.73 -14.02 -22.63
CA ASP A 321 -0.69 -15.02 -23.69
C ASP A 321 -1.96 -14.96 -24.54
N SER A 322 -3.14 -14.83 -23.92
CA SER A 322 -4.42 -14.69 -24.66
C SER A 322 -4.47 -13.43 -25.51
N TYR A 323 -3.91 -12.31 -25.04
CA TYR A 323 -3.78 -11.09 -25.82
C TYR A 323 -2.80 -11.25 -26.97
N LYS A 324 -1.67 -11.95 -26.75
CA LYS A 324 -0.71 -12.27 -27.82
C LYS A 324 -1.32 -13.18 -28.87
N ASP A 325 -2.02 -14.23 -28.45
CA ASP A 325 -2.74 -15.16 -29.32
C ASP A 325 -3.75 -14.38 -30.18
N LEU A 326 -4.57 -13.54 -29.54
CA LEU A 326 -5.52 -12.67 -30.22
C LEU A 326 -4.77 -11.77 -31.21
N LEU A 327 -3.72 -11.06 -30.80
CA LEU A 327 -2.95 -10.20 -31.69
C LEU A 327 -2.30 -10.95 -32.87
N SER A 328 -1.81 -12.18 -32.65
CA SER A 328 -1.25 -13.03 -33.69
C SER A 328 -2.29 -13.57 -34.67
N SER A 329 -3.48 -13.94 -34.18
CA SER A 329 -4.62 -14.33 -35.03
C SER A 329 -5.19 -13.13 -35.82
N THR A 330 -4.85 -11.90 -35.40
CA THR A 330 -5.39 -10.66 -35.95
C THR A 330 -4.55 -10.01 -37.04
N LYS A 331 -3.86 -10.81 -37.87
CA LYS A 331 -3.58 -10.39 -39.26
C LYS A 331 -4.85 -9.83 -39.96
N TYR A 332 -6.05 -10.14 -39.44
CA TYR A 332 -7.36 -9.66 -39.89
C TYR A 332 -8.00 -8.49 -39.09
N LEU A 333 -7.49 -8.01 -37.95
CA LEU A 333 -8.04 -6.80 -37.25
C LEU A 333 -7.19 -5.52 -37.45
N ARG A 334 -6.06 -5.60 -38.16
CA ARG A 334 -5.43 -4.38 -38.73
C ARG A 334 -6.25 -3.75 -39.87
N GLY A 335 -7.34 -4.41 -40.29
CA GLY A 335 -8.28 -3.87 -41.27
C GLY A 335 -9.48 -3.21 -40.59
N TYR A 336 -9.65 -1.92 -40.89
CA TYR A 336 -10.92 -1.19 -40.93
C TYR A 336 -11.51 -0.67 -39.59
N GLN A 337 -10.96 0.46 -39.12
CA GLN A 337 -11.81 1.62 -38.84
C GLN A 337 -11.52 2.69 -39.90
N MET A 338 -12.20 2.54 -41.04
CA MET A 338 -12.23 3.56 -42.08
C MET A 338 -13.28 4.59 -41.69
N GLU A 339 -12.90 5.84 -41.45
CA GLU A 339 -13.85 6.94 -41.43
C GLU A 339 -14.12 7.36 -42.88
N MET A 340 -15.40 7.34 -43.28
CA MET A 340 -15.84 7.92 -44.55
C MET A 340 -15.92 9.43 -44.36
N GLN A 341 -14.99 10.18 -44.96
CA GLN A 341 -15.15 11.62 -45.11
C GLN A 341 -15.67 11.91 -46.52
N TYR A 342 -16.63 12.81 -46.62
CA TYR A 342 -17.16 13.30 -47.89
C TYR A 342 -16.39 14.54 -48.30
N ASP A 343 -15.81 14.50 -49.49
CA ASP A 343 -15.26 15.69 -50.13
C ASP A 343 -16.41 16.52 -50.70
N GLU A 344 -16.65 17.70 -50.12
CA GLU A 344 -17.75 18.60 -50.49
C GLU A 344 -17.58 19.20 -51.89
N GLU A 345 -16.36 19.22 -52.46
CA GLU A 345 -16.12 19.77 -53.81
C GLU A 345 -16.31 18.73 -54.93
N THR A 346 -15.99 17.45 -54.67
CA THR A 346 -16.05 16.39 -55.68
C THR A 346 -17.19 15.39 -55.49
N GLY A 347 -17.90 15.44 -54.36
CA GLY A 347 -19.04 14.57 -54.05
C GLY A 347 -18.69 13.09 -53.87
N LYS A 348 -17.39 12.76 -53.74
CA LYS A 348 -16.92 11.38 -53.55
C LYS A 348 -16.55 11.13 -52.09
N ALA A 349 -16.86 9.93 -51.61
CA ALA A 349 -16.39 9.46 -50.32
C ALA A 349 -14.89 9.14 -50.43
N LEU A 350 -14.07 9.81 -49.63
CA LEU A 350 -12.65 9.53 -49.48
C LEU A 350 -12.45 8.62 -48.26
N LEU A 351 -11.71 7.53 -48.47
CA LEU A 351 -11.19 6.68 -47.42
C LEU A 351 -9.98 7.38 -46.82
N VAL A 352 -10.13 7.89 -45.58
CA VAL A 352 -9.01 8.44 -44.83
C VAL A 352 -8.45 7.34 -43.93
N ASP A 353 -7.18 6.98 -44.13
CA ASP A 353 -6.44 6.15 -43.19
C ASP A 353 -6.35 6.89 -41.85
N SER A 354 -7.15 6.47 -40.87
CA SER A 354 -7.04 6.99 -39.51
C SER A 354 -5.76 6.44 -38.87
N LEU A 355 -4.74 7.29 -38.75
CA LEU A 355 -3.57 7.02 -37.93
C LEU A 355 -3.99 7.00 -36.44
N GLU A 356 -3.61 5.91 -35.76
CA GLU A 356 -3.46 5.80 -34.31
C GLU A 356 -4.74 5.83 -33.44
N THR A 357 -5.59 4.81 -33.54
CA THR A 357 -6.17 4.23 -32.32
C THR A 357 -5.22 3.13 -31.85
N VAL A 358 -4.42 3.40 -30.82
CA VAL A 358 -3.72 2.32 -30.10
C VAL A 358 -4.81 1.35 -29.64
N ASN A 359 -4.90 0.19 -30.29
CA ASN A 359 -5.92 -0.82 -29.98
C ASN A 359 -5.86 -1.05 -28.46
N GLN A 360 -6.97 -0.84 -27.74
CA GLN A 360 -7.06 -0.99 -26.29
C GLN A 360 -6.45 -2.34 -25.82
N THR A 361 -6.55 -3.36 -26.67
CA THR A 361 -5.90 -4.67 -26.54
C THR A 361 -4.37 -4.61 -26.36
N VAL A 362 -3.68 -3.73 -27.09
CA VAL A 362 -2.22 -3.52 -26.99
C VAL A 362 -1.86 -2.82 -25.69
N LEU A 363 -2.63 -1.80 -25.29
CA LEU A 363 -2.45 -1.13 -23.99
C LEU A 363 -2.69 -2.10 -22.82
N ASP A 364 -3.73 -2.94 -22.92
CA ASP A 364 -4.03 -3.96 -21.93
C ASP A 364 -2.95 -5.05 -21.90
N LEU A 365 -2.42 -5.45 -23.07
CA LEU A 365 -1.29 -6.37 -23.16
C LEU A 365 -0.07 -5.80 -22.43
N GLU A 366 0.37 -4.59 -22.76
CA GLU A 366 1.53 -3.95 -22.12
C GLU A 366 1.34 -3.82 -20.61
N LYS A 367 0.14 -3.43 -20.17
CA LYS A 367 -0.22 -3.36 -18.74
C LYS A 367 -0.08 -4.73 -18.07
N ASN A 368 -0.64 -5.77 -18.65
CA ASN A 368 -0.64 -7.11 -18.06
C ASN A 368 0.74 -7.76 -18.09
N GLU A 369 1.54 -7.54 -19.15
CA GLU A 369 2.94 -7.98 -19.20
C GLU A 369 3.74 -7.35 -18.08
N ARG A 370 3.52 -6.04 -17.87
CA ARG A 370 4.19 -5.31 -16.81
C ARG A 370 3.83 -5.83 -15.43
N ILE A 371 2.54 -6.07 -15.16
CA ILE A 371 2.07 -6.64 -13.88
C ILE A 371 2.66 -8.04 -13.68
N ALA A 372 2.58 -8.92 -14.68
CA ALA A 372 3.11 -10.29 -14.61
C ALA A 372 4.62 -10.31 -14.31
N LEU A 373 5.38 -9.43 -14.96
CA LEU A 373 6.82 -9.27 -14.71
C LEU A 373 7.10 -8.88 -13.26
N ILE A 374 6.43 -7.86 -12.74
CA ILE A 374 6.65 -7.35 -11.38
C ILE A 374 6.31 -8.41 -10.33
N LEU A 375 5.22 -9.15 -10.54
CA LEU A 375 4.84 -10.25 -9.66
C LEU A 375 5.88 -11.39 -9.70
N SER A 376 6.46 -11.67 -10.88
CA SER A 376 7.53 -12.65 -11.03
C SER A 376 8.83 -12.21 -10.36
N GLU A 377 9.21 -10.94 -10.49
CA GLU A 377 10.37 -10.37 -9.79
C GLU A 377 10.18 -10.42 -8.27
N TRP A 378 8.98 -10.12 -7.78
CA TRP A 378 8.66 -10.21 -6.35
C TRP A 378 8.80 -11.65 -5.82
N ASP A 379 8.28 -12.65 -6.56
CA ASP A 379 8.38 -14.06 -6.18
C ASP A 379 9.85 -14.52 -6.12
N ALA A 380 10.63 -14.16 -7.13
CA ALA A 380 12.06 -14.42 -7.17
C ALA A 380 12.76 -13.79 -5.96
N GLU A 381 12.57 -12.50 -5.69
CA GLU A 381 13.15 -11.83 -4.52
C GLU A 381 12.76 -12.51 -3.19
N TRP A 382 11.51 -12.96 -3.07
CA TRP A 382 11.03 -13.64 -1.87
C TRP A 382 11.77 -14.97 -1.65
N VAL A 383 11.99 -15.75 -2.72
CA VAL A 383 12.71 -17.03 -2.68
C VAL A 383 14.18 -16.79 -2.36
N MET A 384 14.80 -15.84 -3.06
CA MET A 384 16.20 -15.46 -2.90
C MET A 384 16.48 -14.95 -1.48
N ALA A 385 15.59 -14.15 -0.90
CA ALA A 385 15.77 -13.65 0.47
C ALA A 385 15.86 -14.78 1.51
N ARG A 386 15.09 -15.85 1.35
CA ARG A 386 15.13 -17.03 2.25
C ARG A 386 16.26 -17.99 1.97
N ALA A 387 16.75 -18.02 0.75
CA ALA A 387 17.98 -18.73 0.42
C ALA A 387 19.20 -18.00 1.00
N ASN A 388 19.24 -16.68 0.85
CA ASN A 388 20.36 -15.83 1.30
C ASN A 388 20.47 -15.70 2.82
N THR A 389 19.38 -15.86 3.59
CA THR A 389 19.47 -15.92 5.06
C THR A 389 20.41 -17.03 5.54
N VAL A 390 20.52 -18.12 4.77
CA VAL A 390 21.43 -19.23 5.09
C VAL A 390 22.90 -18.87 4.83
N LEU A 391 23.19 -17.99 3.87
CA LEU A 391 24.54 -17.53 3.57
C LEU A 391 25.00 -16.41 4.52
N TYR A 392 24.12 -15.45 4.82
CA TYR A 392 24.47 -14.29 5.64
C TYR A 392 24.73 -14.66 7.11
N GLU A 393 23.99 -15.64 7.65
CA GLU A 393 24.20 -16.12 9.02
C GLU A 393 25.42 -17.04 9.15
N LYS A 394 25.98 -17.54 8.03
CA LYS A 394 27.23 -18.34 7.99
C LYS A 394 28.48 -17.44 7.94
N ASN A 395 28.44 -16.36 7.14
CA ASN A 395 29.58 -15.45 7.02
C ASN A 395 29.83 -14.60 8.28
N ASN A 396 28.81 -14.39 9.11
CA ASN A 396 28.95 -13.68 10.39
C ASN A 396 29.28 -14.63 11.58
N GLU A 397 29.58 -15.91 11.34
CA GLU A 397 30.18 -16.78 12.36
C GLU A 397 31.70 -16.58 12.50
N ASP A 398 32.37 -15.93 11.52
CA ASP A 398 33.83 -15.70 11.53
C ASP A 398 34.25 -14.33 12.11
N GLU A 399 33.32 -13.41 12.38
CA GLU A 399 33.60 -12.13 13.05
C GLU A 399 32.85 -12.08 14.39
N SER A 400 33.50 -12.55 15.45
CA SER A 400 32.98 -12.38 16.80
C SER A 400 33.23 -10.96 17.33
N LEU A 401 32.18 -10.38 17.92
CA LEU A 401 32.12 -9.40 19.00
C LEU A 401 31.65 -7.97 18.64
N GLU A 402 30.55 -7.64 19.33
CA GLU A 402 30.04 -6.33 19.74
C GLU A 402 29.27 -5.47 18.71
N GLU A 403 28.03 -5.13 19.11
CA GLU A 403 27.11 -4.17 18.50
C GLU A 403 26.32 -4.54 17.23
N ALA A 404 25.44 -5.55 17.33
CA ALA A 404 24.25 -5.57 16.49
C ALA A 404 23.03 -6.18 17.20
N ALA A 405 22.03 -5.32 17.44
CA ALA A 405 20.57 -5.54 17.51
C ALA A 405 20.01 -6.92 17.95
N PRO A 406 18.93 -6.95 18.76
CA PRO A 406 18.50 -8.12 19.52
C PRO A 406 18.31 -9.36 18.64
N THR A 407 19.21 -10.34 18.85
CA THR A 407 19.09 -11.77 18.59
C THR A 407 17.85 -12.18 17.79
N LYS A 408 17.98 -12.23 16.45
CA LYS A 408 17.15 -13.12 15.64
C LYS A 408 17.46 -14.55 16.09
N LYS A 409 16.53 -15.21 16.78
CA LYS A 409 16.65 -16.64 17.08
C LYS A 409 16.94 -17.38 15.76
N ARG A 410 18.10 -18.03 15.68
CA ARG A 410 18.46 -18.93 14.57
C ARG A 410 17.32 -19.93 14.37
N VAL A 411 16.97 -20.21 13.11
CA VAL A 411 16.01 -21.27 12.78
C VAL A 411 16.68 -22.65 12.78
N TRP A 412 18.02 -22.70 12.82
CA TRP A 412 18.84 -23.92 12.82
C TRP A 412 20.07 -23.76 13.71
N ASN A 413 20.43 -24.83 14.40
CA ASN A 413 21.58 -24.91 15.30
C ASN A 413 22.76 -25.69 14.70
N THR A 414 22.57 -26.40 13.58
CA THR A 414 23.62 -27.21 12.93
C THR A 414 23.68 -27.03 11.41
N LYS A 415 24.84 -27.33 10.78
CA LYS A 415 25.02 -27.33 9.32
C LYS A 415 24.01 -28.24 8.62
N GLU A 416 23.69 -29.38 9.23
CA GLU A 416 22.72 -30.35 8.72
C GLU A 416 21.28 -29.82 8.73
N GLU A 417 20.91 -29.05 9.76
CA GLU A 417 19.62 -28.37 9.84
C GLU A 417 19.50 -27.25 8.81
N ALA A 418 20.57 -26.50 8.54
CA ALA A 418 20.61 -25.50 7.46
C ALA A 418 20.44 -26.14 6.07
N VAL A 419 21.12 -27.27 5.81
CA VAL A 419 20.95 -28.04 4.57
C VAL A 419 19.55 -28.65 4.46
N LYS A 420 18.97 -29.16 5.56
CA LYS A 420 17.58 -29.63 5.60
C LYS A 420 16.60 -28.49 5.35
N TYR A 421 16.82 -27.32 5.92
CA TYR A 421 16.02 -26.11 5.70
C TYR A 421 16.07 -25.69 4.22
N LEU A 422 17.25 -25.61 3.60
CA LEU A 422 17.38 -25.31 2.16
C LEU A 422 16.72 -26.35 1.28
N LYS A 423 16.88 -27.64 1.60
CA LYS A 423 16.16 -28.72 0.91
C LYS A 423 14.64 -28.52 1.05
N SER A 424 14.15 -28.07 2.20
CA SER A 424 12.73 -27.76 2.42
C SER A 424 12.25 -26.55 1.62
N VAL A 425 13.05 -25.48 1.52
CA VAL A 425 12.75 -24.28 0.72
C VAL A 425 12.73 -24.63 -0.77
N LYS A 426 13.74 -25.38 -1.26
CA LYS A 426 13.82 -25.92 -2.62
C LYS A 426 12.61 -26.80 -2.94
N LYS A 427 12.29 -27.75 -2.05
CA LYS A 427 11.13 -28.65 -2.19
C LYS A 427 9.82 -27.86 -2.21
N SER A 428 9.68 -26.84 -1.37
CA SER A 428 8.51 -25.96 -1.33
C SER A 428 8.36 -25.18 -2.64
N ALA A 429 9.42 -24.52 -3.12
CA ALA A 429 9.43 -23.81 -4.40
C ALA A 429 9.06 -24.75 -5.56
N TYR A 430 9.62 -25.96 -5.61
CA TYR A 430 9.26 -26.94 -6.65
C TYR A 430 7.86 -27.48 -6.52
N LYS A 431 7.38 -27.78 -5.31
CA LYS A 431 6.00 -28.22 -5.08
C LYS A 431 5.00 -27.18 -5.58
N GLN A 432 5.34 -25.90 -5.43
CA GLN A 432 4.56 -24.80 -5.97
C GLN A 432 4.53 -24.84 -7.49
N ILE A 433 5.70 -24.89 -8.15
CA ILE A 433 5.80 -25.03 -9.61
C ILE A 433 5.04 -26.27 -10.12
N SER A 434 5.14 -27.41 -9.43
CA SER A 434 4.42 -28.63 -9.77
C SER A 434 2.91 -28.49 -9.62
N LYS A 435 2.41 -27.83 -8.57
CA LYS A 435 0.98 -27.51 -8.42
C LYS A 435 0.50 -26.56 -9.52
N LEU A 436 1.35 -25.61 -9.94
CA LEU A 436 1.03 -24.66 -11.00
C LEU A 436 0.99 -25.35 -12.37
N ILE A 437 1.92 -26.28 -12.63
CA ILE A 437 1.90 -27.17 -13.80
C ILE A 437 0.58 -27.96 -13.82
N ALA A 438 0.20 -28.59 -12.70
CA ALA A 438 -1.04 -29.35 -12.60
C ALA A 438 -2.29 -28.50 -12.86
N LEU A 439 -2.37 -27.29 -12.26
CA LEU A 439 -3.49 -26.37 -12.48
C LEU A 439 -3.60 -25.89 -13.93
N ILE A 440 -2.49 -25.70 -14.64
CA ILE A 440 -2.48 -25.33 -16.06
C ILE A 440 -2.90 -26.53 -16.92
N SER A 441 -2.48 -27.74 -16.56
CA SER A 441 -2.90 -28.98 -17.23
C SER A 441 -4.40 -29.25 -17.04
N GLU A 442 -4.93 -29.11 -15.82
CA GLU A 442 -6.34 -29.34 -15.48
C GLU A 442 -7.29 -28.33 -16.12
N ASN A 443 -6.91 -27.04 -16.16
CA ASN A 443 -7.75 -25.99 -16.75
C ASN A 443 -7.52 -25.81 -18.27
N GLY A 444 -6.52 -26.51 -18.85
CA GLY A 444 -6.13 -26.41 -20.25
C GLY A 444 -6.66 -27.54 -21.15
N ILE A 445 -6.95 -28.73 -20.60
CA ILE A 445 -7.43 -29.91 -21.35
C ILE A 445 -8.32 -30.78 -20.43
N PRO A 446 -9.56 -31.14 -20.80
CA PRO A 446 -10.25 -32.25 -20.15
C PRO A 446 -9.51 -33.53 -20.54
N THR A 447 -8.92 -34.22 -19.57
CA THR A 447 -8.41 -35.58 -19.74
C THR A 447 -9.57 -36.49 -20.13
N GLN A 448 -9.77 -36.70 -21.44
CA GLN A 448 -10.57 -37.80 -21.95
C GLN A 448 -9.72 -38.59 -22.94
N THR A 449 -9.48 -39.83 -22.52
CA THR A 449 -8.89 -41.00 -23.17
C THR A 449 -8.79 -40.97 -24.70
N GLU A 450 -7.61 -41.38 -25.19
CA GLU A 450 -7.10 -41.38 -26.57
C GLU A 450 -7.96 -42.09 -27.64
N GLY A 451 -9.08 -42.71 -27.29
CA GLY A 451 -9.84 -43.57 -28.22
C GLY A 451 -10.95 -42.91 -29.05
N VAL A 452 -11.49 -41.74 -28.66
CA VAL A 452 -12.76 -41.24 -29.25
C VAL A 452 -12.61 -39.96 -30.09
N LEU A 453 -11.39 -39.37 -30.17
CA LEU A 453 -11.18 -38.07 -30.80
C LEU A 453 -10.69 -38.09 -32.26
N ALA A 454 -10.51 -39.25 -32.88
CA ALA A 454 -10.00 -39.32 -34.25
C ALA A 454 -10.97 -38.70 -35.29
N ASN A 455 -12.28 -38.65 -35.02
CA ASN A 455 -13.28 -38.28 -36.04
C ASN A 455 -13.99 -36.94 -35.84
N ARG A 456 -13.68 -36.14 -34.81
CA ARG A 456 -14.31 -34.81 -34.58
C ARG A 456 -13.34 -33.63 -34.48
N PHE A 457 -12.04 -33.84 -34.72
CA PHE A 457 -10.98 -32.86 -34.46
C PHE A 457 -10.11 -32.51 -35.68
N LYS A 458 -10.73 -32.29 -36.85
CA LYS A 458 -10.00 -31.82 -38.03
C LYS A 458 -9.99 -30.29 -38.24
N GLU A 459 -10.78 -29.50 -37.49
CA GLU A 459 -10.96 -28.07 -37.86
C GLU A 459 -10.62 -27.02 -36.79
N PHE A 460 -10.23 -27.37 -35.55
CA PHE A 460 -9.96 -26.34 -34.51
C PHE A 460 -8.88 -26.67 -33.46
N LYS A 461 -7.79 -27.38 -33.80
CA LYS A 461 -6.73 -27.70 -32.82
C LYS A 461 -5.33 -27.63 -33.40
N ASP A 462 -4.67 -26.48 -33.26
CA ASP A 462 -3.21 -26.41 -33.13
C ASP A 462 -2.77 -25.27 -32.20
N GLU A 463 -3.26 -24.03 -32.38
CA GLU A 463 -2.81 -22.87 -31.59
C GLU A 463 -3.01 -23.02 -30.07
N ARG A 464 -4.17 -23.48 -29.61
CA ARG A 464 -4.46 -23.62 -28.17
C ARG A 464 -3.58 -24.68 -27.50
N ARG A 465 -3.13 -25.71 -28.25
CA ARG A 465 -2.18 -26.72 -27.77
C ARG A 465 -0.76 -26.16 -27.71
N GLU A 466 -0.39 -25.35 -28.68
CA GLU A 466 0.89 -24.66 -28.74
C GLU A 466 1.05 -23.64 -27.60
N THR A 467 0.02 -22.84 -27.29
CA THR A 467 0.03 -21.90 -26.16
C THR A 467 0.18 -22.63 -24.83
N VAL A 468 -0.54 -23.75 -24.60
CA VAL A 468 -0.39 -24.57 -23.39
C VAL A 468 1.00 -25.20 -23.31
N ALA A 469 1.55 -25.66 -24.44
CA ALA A 469 2.90 -26.21 -24.51
C ALA A 469 3.98 -25.15 -24.18
N ASN A 470 3.83 -23.92 -24.69
CA ASN A 470 4.72 -22.80 -24.39
C ASN A 470 4.65 -22.38 -22.91
N ARG A 471 3.45 -22.39 -22.29
CA ARG A 471 3.26 -22.18 -20.84
C ARG A 471 3.97 -23.24 -20.00
N LEU A 472 3.83 -24.51 -20.37
CA LEU A 472 4.52 -25.61 -19.70
C LEU A 472 6.04 -25.45 -19.85
N LYS A 473 6.53 -25.05 -21.04
CA LYS A 473 7.95 -24.83 -21.31
C LYS A 473 8.53 -23.70 -20.45
N GLY A 474 7.86 -22.55 -20.34
CA GLY A 474 8.31 -21.44 -19.49
C GLY A 474 8.36 -21.78 -18.00
N LEU A 475 7.40 -22.55 -17.49
CA LEU A 475 7.44 -23.05 -16.11
C LEU A 475 8.55 -24.09 -15.88
N VAL A 476 8.81 -24.92 -16.87
CA VAL A 476 9.94 -25.87 -16.85
C VAL A 476 11.28 -25.12 -16.88
N GLU A 477 11.39 -24.03 -17.64
CA GLU A 477 12.59 -23.18 -17.67
C GLU A 477 12.81 -22.46 -16.33
N ARG A 478 11.79 -21.85 -15.73
CA ARG A 478 11.90 -21.29 -14.36
C ARG A 478 12.27 -22.35 -13.32
N ARG A 479 11.76 -23.59 -13.47
CA ARG A 479 12.17 -24.71 -12.62
C ARG A 479 13.65 -25.03 -12.78
N LYS A 480 14.20 -24.95 -14.00
CA LYS A 480 15.64 -25.13 -14.29
C LYS A 480 16.47 -23.99 -13.71
N GLU A 481 16.02 -22.75 -13.81
CA GLU A 481 16.70 -21.58 -13.23
C GLU A 481 16.79 -21.70 -11.70
N TYR A 482 15.66 -21.99 -11.03
CA TYR A 482 15.67 -22.24 -9.59
C TYR A 482 16.55 -23.44 -9.22
N LYS A 483 16.57 -24.49 -10.04
CA LYS A 483 17.49 -25.63 -9.86
C LYS A 483 18.95 -25.20 -9.91
N SER A 484 19.35 -24.50 -10.97
CA SER A 484 20.71 -23.97 -11.12
C SER A 484 21.10 -23.10 -9.93
N TYR A 485 20.21 -22.22 -9.46
CA TYR A 485 20.47 -21.38 -8.30
C TYR A 485 20.62 -22.18 -6.99
N PHE A 486 19.68 -23.07 -6.67
CA PHE A 486 19.77 -23.89 -5.45
C PHE A 486 20.95 -24.87 -5.47
N ASP A 487 21.34 -25.36 -6.65
CA ASP A 487 22.50 -26.23 -6.83
C ASP A 487 23.79 -25.44 -6.55
N LYS A 488 23.96 -24.24 -7.14
CA LYS A 488 25.07 -23.32 -6.83
C LYS A 488 25.12 -22.89 -5.36
N LEU A 489 23.95 -22.69 -4.73
CA LEU A 489 23.86 -22.31 -3.33
C LEU A 489 24.25 -23.48 -2.40
N SER A 490 23.83 -24.70 -2.74
CA SER A 490 24.19 -25.91 -2.00
C SER A 490 25.68 -26.21 -2.14
N GLU A 491 26.25 -26.00 -3.34
CA GLU A 491 27.68 -26.13 -3.61
C GLU A 491 28.49 -25.15 -2.75
N LYS A 492 28.13 -23.85 -2.72
CA LYS A 492 28.77 -22.86 -1.84
C LYS A 492 28.69 -23.21 -0.35
N ILE A 493 27.61 -23.84 0.09
CA ILE A 493 27.44 -24.28 1.47
C ILE A 493 28.20 -25.56 1.79
N THR A 494 28.52 -26.38 0.78
CA THR A 494 29.32 -27.60 0.90
C THR A 494 30.81 -27.30 0.85
N ILE A 495 31.22 -26.30 0.06
CA ILE A 495 32.61 -25.84 -0.06
C ILE A 495 33.10 -25.16 1.23
N ALA A 496 32.26 -24.34 1.87
CA ALA A 496 32.52 -23.74 3.18
C ALA A 496 32.01 -24.64 4.33
#